data_AF-A0A8J6BBN5-F1
#
_entry.id   AF-A0A8J6BBN5-F1
#
_cell.length_a   1.000
_cell.length_b   1.000
_cell.length_c   1.000
_cell.angle_alpha   90.00
_cell.angle_beta   90.00
_cell.angle_gamma   90.00
#
_symmetry.space_group_name_H-M   'P 1'
#
loop_
_entity.id
_entity.type
_entity.pdbx_description
1 polymer ?
#
loop_
_entity_poly.entity_id
_entity_poly.type
_entity_poly.pdbx_seq_one_letter_code
_entity_poly.pdbx_strand_id
1 'polypeptide(L)'
;MKKHELEEQVEHIRSLHGVLCMNYRQQTVEEQKVSCKLTDTWDLFQHFLKTSAEFLSSHLSSVSGSLEQSFEACYIKAEDLIAASSSTDYHDPDQNIALILRDLETLHDKLYSALSQLRDFSHSRQVLQGKSFDFSAISVGERQLRLRQESWKLLSRCSEQIAAWKRGPFIKVNIEWMREKLRQWERSLQNLMLPDEDPILQRVRGCLQGFSQHLPLFHTLLDPAVKQKHWAAIFAVLGKAFVEPKTLTLIELLSCPLLQEQENIQKVREDKPDIVVYAASSQQHDME
;
A
#
# COMPACT_ATOMS: atom_id res chain seq x y z
N MET A 1 -12.72 35.91 34.30
CA MET A 1 -12.99 36.06 35.74
C MET A 1 -12.06 37.08 36.41
N LYS A 2 -10.72 36.94 36.40
CA LYS A 2 -9.81 37.84 37.15
C LYS A 2 -9.74 39.31 36.71
N LYS A 3 -9.99 39.65 35.44
CA LYS A 3 -9.88 41.04 34.92
C LYS A 3 -10.97 41.96 35.49
N HIS A 4 -12.22 41.52 35.46
CA HIS A 4 -13.39 42.29 35.92
C HIS A 4 -13.33 42.57 37.43
N GLU A 5 -12.84 41.60 38.20
CA GLU A 5 -12.67 41.70 39.65
C GLU A 5 -11.60 42.75 40.03
N LEU A 6 -10.52 42.84 39.24
CA LEU A 6 -9.48 43.86 39.40
C LEU A 6 -9.97 45.26 38.97
N GLU A 7 -10.79 45.34 37.92
CA GLU A 7 -11.47 46.59 37.49
C GLU A 7 -12.36 47.16 38.60
N GLU A 8 -13.19 46.31 39.20
CA GLU A 8 -14.06 46.71 40.31
C GLU A 8 -13.27 47.14 41.54
N GLN A 9 -12.15 46.47 41.86
CA GLN A 9 -11.31 46.85 43.01
C GLN A 9 -10.62 48.21 42.81
N VAL A 10 -10.10 48.49 41.63
CA VAL A 10 -9.47 49.79 41.33
C VAL A 10 -10.50 50.91 41.37
N GLU A 11 -11.70 50.69 40.82
CA GLU A 11 -12.78 51.69 40.85
C GLU A 11 -13.36 51.87 42.25
N HIS A 12 -13.44 50.80 43.04
CA HIS A 12 -13.86 50.87 44.45
C HIS A 12 -12.88 51.70 45.29
N ILE A 13 -11.57 51.47 45.18
CA ILE A 13 -10.54 52.26 45.86
C ILE A 13 -10.60 53.74 45.44
N ARG A 14 -10.82 54.00 44.14
CA ARG A 14 -10.96 55.35 43.59
C ARG A 14 -12.21 56.06 44.13
N SER A 15 -13.35 55.37 44.20
CA SER A 15 -14.60 55.92 44.76
C SER A 15 -14.51 56.20 46.26
N LEU A 16 -13.89 55.30 47.05
CA LEU A 16 -13.62 55.49 48.48
C LEU A 16 -12.73 56.72 48.72
N HIS A 17 -11.65 56.86 47.96
CA HIS A 17 -10.79 58.05 48.02
C HIS A 17 -11.55 59.32 47.64
N GLY A 18 -12.41 59.28 46.62
CA GLY A 18 -13.27 60.41 46.23
C GLY A 18 -14.23 60.82 47.36
N VAL A 19 -14.89 59.86 48.00
CA VAL A 19 -15.82 60.11 49.11
C VAL A 19 -15.10 60.68 50.34
N LEU A 20 -13.91 60.15 50.67
CA LEU A 20 -13.08 60.65 51.76
C LEU A 20 -12.60 62.10 51.51
N CYS A 21 -12.19 62.41 50.29
CA CYS A 21 -11.75 63.75 49.91
C CYS A 21 -12.90 64.78 49.92
N MET A 22 -14.10 64.37 49.51
CA MET A 22 -15.28 65.24 49.48
C MET A 22 -15.84 65.56 50.87
N ASN A 23 -15.71 64.65 51.85
CA ASN A 23 -16.42 64.76 53.12
C ASN A 23 -15.53 65.05 54.35
N TYR A 24 -14.23 64.71 54.34
CA TYR A 24 -13.45 64.65 55.59
C TYR A 24 -12.07 65.32 55.56
N ARG A 25 -11.30 65.28 54.46
CA ARG A 25 -9.92 65.83 54.43
C ARG A 25 -9.38 66.06 53.01
N GLN A 26 -8.49 67.03 52.82
CA GLN A 26 -7.65 67.10 51.62
C GLN A 26 -6.57 66.01 51.63
N GLN A 27 -6.33 65.40 50.47
CA GLN A 27 -5.36 64.32 50.27
C GLN A 27 -3.95 64.76 50.67
N THR A 28 -3.20 63.89 51.34
CA THR A 28 -1.77 64.13 51.58
C THR A 28 -0.97 63.95 50.28
N VAL A 29 0.18 64.62 50.19
CA VAL A 29 1.05 64.54 48.99
C VAL A 29 1.50 63.09 48.74
N GLU A 30 1.69 62.29 49.79
CA GLU A 30 2.00 60.86 49.64
C GLU A 30 0.83 60.03 49.10
N GLU A 31 -0.39 60.23 49.61
CA GLU A 31 -1.59 59.50 49.15
C GLU A 31 -1.93 59.83 47.70
N GLN A 32 -1.79 61.09 47.31
CA GLN A 32 -2.02 61.51 45.92
C GLN A 32 -0.98 60.89 44.98
N LYS A 33 0.30 60.83 45.41
CA LYS A 33 1.36 60.16 44.67
C LYS A 33 1.12 58.66 44.51
N VAL A 34 0.56 57.98 45.51
CA VAL A 34 0.22 56.55 45.44
C VAL A 34 -1.01 56.31 44.56
N SER A 35 -2.04 57.17 44.66
CA SER A 35 -3.25 57.10 43.83
C SER A 35 -2.95 57.34 42.35
N CYS A 36 -2.08 58.30 42.03
CA CYS A 36 -1.56 58.52 40.68
C CYS A 36 -0.82 57.28 40.17
N LYS A 37 0.14 56.75 40.95
CA LYS A 37 0.87 55.52 40.59
C LYS A 37 -0.06 54.33 40.35
N LEU A 38 -1.09 54.14 41.18
CA LEU A 38 -2.06 53.05 40.99
C LEU A 38 -2.78 53.20 39.65
N THR A 39 -3.23 54.40 39.31
CA THR A 39 -3.90 54.67 38.03
C THR A 39 -2.95 54.48 36.86
N ASP A 40 -1.73 55.01 36.93
CA ASP A 40 -0.72 54.85 35.88
C ASP A 40 -0.38 53.38 35.63
N THR A 41 -0.18 52.59 36.71
CA THR A 41 0.11 51.15 36.59
C THR A 41 -1.07 50.35 36.05
N TRP A 42 -2.29 50.74 36.40
CA TRP A 42 -3.52 50.12 35.91
C TRP A 42 -3.74 50.40 34.41
N ASP A 43 -3.53 51.65 33.99
CA ASP A 43 -3.65 52.06 32.59
C ASP A 43 -2.57 51.38 31.74
N LEU A 44 -1.34 51.26 32.26
CA LEU A 44 -0.28 50.47 31.64
C LEU A 44 -0.67 49.00 31.50
N PHE A 45 -1.22 48.37 32.55
CA PHE A 45 -1.66 46.99 32.51
C PHE A 45 -2.78 46.76 31.47
N GLN A 46 -3.77 47.64 31.41
CA GLN A 46 -4.85 47.57 30.41
C GLN A 46 -4.32 47.77 28.99
N HIS A 47 -3.40 48.71 28.80
CA HIS A 47 -2.72 48.91 27.53
C HIS A 47 -1.97 47.65 27.11
N PHE A 48 -1.14 47.06 27.99
CA PHE A 48 -0.43 45.82 27.71
C PHE A 48 -1.35 44.65 27.39
N LEU A 49 -2.46 44.48 28.11
CA LEU A 49 -3.45 43.46 27.80
C LEU A 49 -4.08 43.67 26.42
N LYS A 50 -4.45 44.91 26.10
CA LYS A 50 -5.04 45.25 24.81
C LYS A 50 -4.06 45.02 23.67
N THR A 51 -2.83 45.53 23.78
CA THR A 51 -1.78 45.34 22.79
C THR A 51 -1.43 43.87 22.62
N SER A 52 -1.36 43.11 23.71
CA SER A 52 -1.10 41.65 23.64
C SER A 52 -2.26 40.90 22.99
N ALA A 53 -3.51 41.28 23.24
CA ALA A 53 -4.67 40.67 22.61
C ALA A 53 -4.76 40.99 21.11
N GLU A 54 -4.47 42.22 20.71
CA GLU A 54 -4.38 42.66 19.31
C GLU A 54 -3.21 41.98 18.58
N PHE A 55 -2.07 41.84 19.26
CA PHE A 55 -0.93 41.07 18.76
C PHE A 55 -1.30 39.59 18.58
N LEU A 56 -1.89 38.96 19.59
CA LEU A 56 -2.30 37.56 19.50
C LEU A 56 -3.35 37.34 18.41
N SER A 57 -4.33 38.23 18.24
CA SER A 57 -5.35 38.06 17.20
C SER A 57 -4.79 38.24 15.79
N SER A 58 -3.93 39.24 15.58
CA SER A 58 -3.23 39.46 14.30
C SER A 58 -2.24 38.34 13.99
N HIS A 59 -1.45 37.89 14.96
CA HIS A 59 -0.54 36.76 14.78
C HIS A 59 -1.28 35.44 14.56
N LEU A 60 -2.33 35.14 15.33
CA LEU A 60 -3.12 33.91 15.15
C LEU A 60 -3.82 33.89 13.79
N SER A 61 -4.37 35.01 13.33
CA SER A 61 -4.99 35.09 12.00
C SER A 61 -3.96 34.92 10.87
N SER A 62 -2.79 35.53 10.99
CA SER A 62 -1.70 35.36 10.02
C SER A 62 -1.18 33.91 9.98
N VAL A 63 -0.89 33.32 11.15
CA VAL A 63 -0.42 31.93 11.27
C VAL A 63 -1.48 30.95 10.79
N SER A 64 -2.75 31.18 11.13
CA SER A 64 -3.89 30.41 10.61
C SER A 64 -3.94 30.44 9.09
N GLY A 65 -3.85 31.63 8.49
CA GLY A 65 -3.91 31.77 7.04
C GLY A 65 -2.74 31.07 6.34
N SER A 66 -1.53 31.21 6.89
CA SER A 66 -0.34 30.51 6.36
C SER A 66 -0.45 28.99 6.50
N LEU A 67 -1.00 28.50 7.61
CA LEU A 67 -1.25 27.08 7.84
C LEU A 67 -2.28 26.52 6.84
N GLU A 68 -3.39 27.22 6.63
CA GLU A 68 -4.44 26.83 5.68
C GLU A 68 -3.91 26.81 4.24
N GLN A 69 -3.11 27.80 3.83
CA GLN A 69 -2.46 27.81 2.52
C GLN A 69 -1.47 26.67 2.34
N SER A 70 -0.67 26.38 3.37
CA SER A 70 0.32 25.28 3.33
C SER A 70 -0.37 23.91 3.30
N PHE A 71 -1.48 23.77 4.04
CA PHE A 71 -2.33 22.58 4.00
C PHE A 71 -2.91 22.38 2.61
N GLU A 72 -3.53 23.40 2.01
CA GLU A 72 -4.14 23.31 0.69
C GLU A 72 -3.11 22.93 -0.39
N ALA A 73 -1.94 23.57 -0.38
CA ALA A 73 -0.86 23.23 -1.31
C ALA A 73 -0.37 21.78 -1.15
N CYS A 74 -0.27 21.30 0.09
CA CYS A 74 0.11 19.91 0.37
C CYS A 74 -0.99 18.92 -0.02
N TYR A 75 -2.25 19.30 0.19
CA TYR A 75 -3.42 18.50 -0.13
C TYR A 75 -3.55 18.31 -1.65
N ILE A 76 -3.48 19.39 -2.44
CA ILE A 76 -3.46 19.34 -3.91
C ILE A 76 -2.32 18.45 -4.41
N LYS A 77 -1.11 18.63 -3.86
CA LYS A 77 0.03 17.77 -4.22
C LYS A 77 -0.23 16.29 -3.93
N ALA A 78 -0.92 15.97 -2.82
CA ALA A 78 -1.28 14.60 -2.50
C ALA A 78 -2.36 14.05 -3.45
N GLU A 79 -3.35 14.87 -3.83
CA GLU A 79 -4.34 14.50 -4.85
C GLU A 79 -3.70 14.25 -6.21
N ASP A 80 -2.76 15.10 -6.64
CA ASP A 80 -2.02 14.92 -7.89
C ASP A 80 -1.22 13.61 -7.90
N LEU A 81 -0.62 13.24 -6.77
CA LEU A 81 0.08 11.96 -6.62
C LEU A 81 -0.88 10.76 -6.71
N ILE A 82 -2.06 10.87 -6.12
CA ILE A 82 -3.10 9.84 -6.20
C ILE A 82 -3.65 9.73 -7.63
N ALA A 83 -3.90 10.86 -8.29
CA ALA A 83 -4.31 10.93 -9.68
C ALA A 83 -3.26 10.29 -10.60
N ALA A 84 -1.97 10.59 -10.38
CA ALA A 84 -0.88 9.96 -11.10
C ALA A 84 -0.88 8.44 -10.92
N SER A 85 -1.14 7.93 -9.72
CA SER A 85 -1.22 6.47 -9.47
C SER A 85 -2.44 5.78 -10.08
N SER A 86 -3.48 6.56 -10.42
CA SER A 86 -4.68 6.06 -11.09
C SER A 86 -4.51 6.00 -12.61
N SER A 87 -3.33 6.34 -13.13
CA SER A 87 -3.00 6.20 -14.55
C SER A 87 -3.24 4.76 -15.04
N THR A 88 -3.61 4.65 -16.31
CA THR A 88 -3.85 3.38 -17.01
C THR A 88 -2.63 2.47 -16.99
N ASP A 89 -1.43 3.02 -16.91
CA ASP A 89 -0.17 2.28 -16.95
C ASP A 89 0.01 1.34 -15.74
N TYR A 90 -0.57 1.69 -14.59
CA TYR A 90 -0.50 0.85 -13.38
C TYR A 90 -1.47 -0.34 -13.42
N HIS A 91 -2.36 -0.38 -14.41
CA HIS A 91 -3.38 -1.41 -14.57
C HIS A 91 -3.04 -2.38 -15.72
N ASP A 92 -1.99 -2.13 -16.49
CA ASP A 92 -1.61 -2.99 -17.61
C ASP A 92 -0.62 -4.09 -17.16
N PRO A 93 -1.00 -5.38 -17.20
CA PRO A 93 -0.16 -6.50 -16.75
C PRO A 93 1.04 -6.79 -17.66
N ASP A 94 1.07 -6.24 -18.88
CA ASP A 94 2.16 -6.47 -19.85
C ASP A 94 3.31 -5.46 -19.69
N GLN A 95 3.15 -4.47 -18.80
CA GLN A 95 4.19 -3.52 -18.47
C GLN A 95 5.39 -4.17 -17.75
N ASN A 96 6.52 -3.47 -17.76
CA ASN A 96 7.71 -3.92 -17.06
C ASN A 96 7.50 -3.85 -15.53
N ILE A 97 7.31 -5.02 -14.93
CA ILE A 97 7.06 -5.20 -13.49
C ILE A 97 8.09 -4.46 -12.62
N ALA A 98 9.38 -4.48 -12.99
CA ALA A 98 10.44 -3.85 -12.20
C ALA A 98 10.38 -2.31 -12.25
N LEU A 99 10.06 -1.74 -13.42
CA LEU A 99 9.91 -0.28 -13.56
C LEU A 99 8.67 0.20 -12.81
N ILE A 100 7.53 -0.49 -12.98
CA ILE A 100 6.28 -0.14 -12.30
C ILE A 100 6.43 -0.23 -10.78
N LEU A 101 7.06 -1.30 -10.25
CA LEU A 101 7.27 -1.43 -8.81
C LEU A 101 8.15 -0.32 -8.24
N ARG A 102 9.22 0.05 -8.94
CA ARG A 102 10.09 1.16 -8.53
C ARG A 102 9.32 2.47 -8.56
N ASP A 103 8.57 2.73 -9.61
CA ASP A 103 7.83 3.98 -9.76
C ASP A 103 6.71 4.08 -8.71
N LEU A 104 5.98 2.99 -8.44
CA LEU A 104 5.01 2.88 -7.34
C LEU A 104 5.64 3.11 -5.96
N GLU A 105 6.85 2.59 -5.72
CA GLU A 105 7.59 2.83 -4.47
C GLU A 105 7.94 4.31 -4.31
N THR A 106 8.43 4.96 -5.36
CA THR A 106 8.70 6.41 -5.30
C THR A 106 7.45 7.25 -5.10
N LEU A 107 6.31 6.85 -5.69
CA LEU A 107 5.02 7.51 -5.46
C LEU A 107 4.53 7.31 -4.04
N HIS A 108 4.67 6.10 -3.49
CA HIS A 108 4.30 5.79 -2.11
C HIS A 108 5.12 6.63 -1.13
N ASP A 109 6.44 6.74 -1.31
CA ASP A 109 7.30 7.55 -0.46
C ASP A 109 6.92 9.04 -0.50
N LYS A 110 6.63 9.57 -1.70
CA LYS A 110 6.18 10.96 -1.87
C LYS A 110 4.84 11.20 -1.20
N LEU A 111 3.88 10.27 -1.34
CA LEU A 111 2.56 10.37 -0.74
C LEU A 111 2.63 10.24 0.79
N TYR A 112 3.46 9.34 1.30
CA TYR A 112 3.70 9.19 2.73
C TYR A 112 4.29 10.46 3.35
N SER A 113 5.27 11.07 2.68
CA SER A 113 5.82 12.36 3.12
C SER A 113 4.77 13.46 3.13
N ALA A 114 3.88 13.51 2.12
CA ALA A 114 2.79 14.48 2.07
C ALA A 114 1.75 14.23 3.19
N LEU A 115 1.37 12.98 3.44
CA LEU A 115 0.48 12.61 4.53
C LEU A 115 1.04 12.96 5.91
N SER A 116 2.35 12.80 6.13
CA SER A 116 2.98 13.24 7.36
C SER A 116 2.84 14.76 7.54
N GLN A 117 3.09 15.53 6.48
CA GLN A 117 2.93 16.99 6.51
C GLN A 117 1.47 17.40 6.77
N LEU A 118 0.49 16.75 6.12
CA LEU A 118 -0.93 17.00 6.35
C LEU A 118 -1.33 16.72 7.80
N ARG A 119 -0.80 15.64 8.40
CA ARG A 119 -1.03 15.33 9.81
C ARG A 119 -0.43 16.40 10.73
N ASP A 120 0.77 16.88 10.43
CA ASP A 120 1.43 17.93 11.21
C ASP A 120 0.66 19.25 11.13
N PHE A 121 0.14 19.61 9.95
CA PHE A 121 -0.73 20.78 9.78
C PHE A 121 -2.07 20.61 10.51
N SER A 122 -2.69 19.43 10.44
CA SER A 122 -3.94 19.13 11.15
C SER A 122 -3.76 19.21 12.67
N HIS A 123 -2.65 18.69 13.19
CA HIS A 123 -2.30 18.81 14.60
C HIS A 123 -2.08 20.27 15.01
N SER A 124 -1.35 21.03 14.19
CA SER A 124 -1.10 22.45 14.44
C SER A 124 -2.41 23.26 14.49
N ARG A 125 -3.36 22.98 13.57
CA ARG A 125 -4.69 23.60 13.60
C ARG A 125 -5.48 23.22 14.84
N GLN A 126 -5.40 21.95 15.26
CA GLN A 126 -6.08 21.47 16.45
C GLN A 126 -5.58 22.20 17.71
N VAL A 127 -4.27 22.41 17.84
CA VAL A 127 -3.68 23.13 18.97
C VAL A 127 -4.06 24.61 18.95
N LEU A 128 -4.09 25.24 17.77
CA LEU A 128 -4.34 26.69 17.65
C LEU A 128 -5.83 27.07 17.68
N GLN A 129 -6.71 26.21 17.15
CA GLN A 129 -8.13 26.54 16.88
C GLN A 129 -9.11 25.52 17.45
N GLY A 130 -8.62 24.40 18.01
CA GLY A 130 -9.47 23.30 18.48
C GLY A 130 -10.12 22.48 17.36
N LYS A 131 -9.75 22.71 16.09
CA LYS A 131 -10.31 22.01 14.92
C LYS A 131 -9.20 21.35 14.10
N SER A 132 -9.45 20.14 13.61
CA SER A 132 -8.55 19.42 12.71
C SER A 132 -8.95 19.62 11.24
N PHE A 133 -8.02 19.40 10.32
CA PHE A 133 -8.35 19.22 8.90
C PHE A 133 -8.84 17.80 8.63
N ASP A 134 -9.74 17.65 7.66
CA ASP A 134 -10.12 16.36 7.09
C ASP A 134 -9.27 16.08 5.84
N PHE A 135 -8.61 14.93 5.83
CA PHE A 135 -7.83 14.42 4.69
C PHE A 135 -8.09 12.91 4.52
N SER A 136 -9.28 12.46 4.90
CA SER A 136 -9.73 11.07 4.78
C SER A 136 -9.68 10.56 3.33
N ALA A 137 -9.99 11.39 2.34
CA ALA A 137 -9.89 11.06 0.92
C ALA A 137 -8.46 10.66 0.51
N ILE A 138 -7.45 11.41 0.97
CA ILE A 138 -6.03 11.10 0.72
C ILE A 138 -5.64 9.77 1.37
N SER A 139 -6.18 9.50 2.57
CA SER A 139 -5.95 8.23 3.28
C SER A 139 -6.57 7.04 2.55
N VAL A 140 -7.70 7.23 1.86
CA VAL A 140 -8.29 6.20 0.98
C VAL A 140 -7.40 5.97 -0.24
N GLY A 141 -6.90 7.04 -0.87
CA GLY A 141 -5.99 6.95 -2.01
C GLY A 141 -4.67 6.24 -1.66
N GLU A 142 -4.08 6.52 -0.49
CA GLU A 142 -2.89 5.80 -0.01
C GLU A 142 -3.14 4.30 0.15
N ARG A 143 -4.30 3.91 0.68
CA ARG A 143 -4.69 2.51 0.79
C ARG A 143 -4.82 1.85 -0.58
N GLN A 144 -5.42 2.52 -1.56
CA GLN A 144 -5.55 2.01 -2.92
C GLN A 144 -4.18 1.84 -3.60
N LEU A 145 -3.30 2.83 -3.47
CA LEU A 145 -1.92 2.76 -3.96
C LEU A 145 -1.16 1.58 -3.33
N ARG A 146 -1.30 1.38 -2.02
CA ARG A 146 -0.70 0.24 -1.32
C ARG A 146 -1.23 -1.10 -1.85
N LEU A 147 -2.55 -1.24 -2.03
CA LEU A 147 -3.13 -2.46 -2.60
C LEU A 147 -2.60 -2.74 -4.00
N ARG A 148 -2.45 -1.71 -4.83
CA ARG A 148 -1.85 -1.81 -6.17
C ARG A 148 -0.39 -2.25 -6.10
N GLN A 149 0.40 -1.69 -5.19
CA GLN A 149 1.79 -2.09 -5.01
C GLN A 149 1.91 -3.57 -4.57
N GLU A 150 1.05 -4.02 -3.65
CA GLU A 150 1.04 -5.41 -3.20
C GLU A 150 0.60 -6.39 -4.30
N SER A 151 -0.35 -6.01 -5.18
CA SER A 151 -0.72 -6.86 -6.31
C SER A 151 0.41 -7.03 -7.32
N TRP A 152 1.16 -5.95 -7.62
CA TRP A 152 2.35 -6.01 -8.47
C TRP A 152 3.50 -6.81 -7.85
N LYS A 153 3.73 -6.67 -6.53
CA LYS A 153 4.73 -7.48 -5.81
C LYS A 153 4.37 -8.96 -5.86
N LEU A 154 3.09 -9.30 -5.73
CA LEU A 154 2.62 -10.67 -5.85
C LEU A 154 2.85 -11.22 -7.26
N LEU A 155 2.55 -10.43 -8.31
CA LEU A 155 2.82 -10.81 -9.70
C LEU A 155 4.31 -11.06 -9.96
N SER A 156 5.20 -10.17 -9.51
CA SER A 156 6.67 -10.36 -9.59
C SER A 156 7.08 -11.67 -8.93
N ARG A 157 6.72 -11.87 -7.65
CA ARG A 157 7.10 -13.06 -6.87
C ARG A 157 6.61 -14.36 -7.53
N CYS A 158 5.36 -14.40 -7.98
CA CYS A 158 4.80 -15.55 -8.66
C CYS A 158 5.55 -15.84 -9.97
N SER A 159 5.73 -14.81 -10.80
CA SER A 159 6.34 -14.95 -12.13
C SER A 159 7.81 -15.39 -12.04
N GLU A 160 8.59 -14.77 -11.16
CA GLU A 160 10.00 -15.10 -10.94
C GLU A 160 10.17 -16.51 -10.38
N GLN A 161 9.36 -16.87 -9.39
CA GLN A 161 9.46 -18.19 -8.77
C GLN A 161 9.00 -19.30 -9.72
N ILE A 162 7.93 -19.10 -10.48
CA ILE A 162 7.50 -20.05 -11.53
C ILE A 162 8.57 -20.16 -12.61
N ALA A 163 9.18 -19.05 -13.04
CA ALA A 163 10.28 -19.08 -14.01
C ALA A 163 11.50 -19.84 -13.47
N ALA A 164 11.83 -19.68 -12.18
CA ALA A 164 12.90 -20.43 -11.53
C ALA A 164 12.59 -21.93 -11.49
N TRP A 165 11.36 -22.32 -11.15
CA TRP A 165 10.92 -23.71 -11.20
C TRP A 165 11.03 -24.29 -12.60
N LYS A 166 10.58 -23.55 -13.63
CA LYS A 166 10.64 -23.94 -15.04
C LYS A 166 12.07 -24.23 -15.52
N ARG A 167 13.05 -23.43 -15.08
CA ARG A 167 14.48 -23.63 -15.42
C ARG A 167 15.14 -24.77 -14.66
N GLY A 168 14.53 -25.22 -13.55
CA GLY A 168 15.08 -26.29 -12.71
C GLY A 168 14.98 -27.67 -13.38
N PRO A 169 15.86 -28.61 -12.99
CA PRO A 169 15.75 -30.00 -13.44
C PRO A 169 14.50 -30.65 -12.85
N PHE A 170 13.73 -31.34 -13.69
CA PHE A 170 12.43 -31.92 -13.34
C PHE A 170 12.52 -32.87 -12.13
N ILE A 171 13.53 -33.73 -12.08
CA ILE A 171 13.71 -34.70 -10.99
C ILE A 171 13.92 -34.06 -9.60
N LYS A 172 14.39 -32.81 -9.53
CA LYS A 172 14.60 -32.12 -8.25
C LYS A 172 13.38 -31.31 -7.80
N VAL A 173 12.27 -31.38 -8.54
CA VAL A 173 11.06 -30.63 -8.22
C VAL A 173 10.42 -31.18 -6.94
N ASN A 174 10.21 -30.29 -5.97
CA ASN A 174 9.43 -30.58 -4.77
C ASN A 174 7.98 -30.14 -4.97
N ILE A 175 7.11 -31.10 -5.28
CA ILE A 175 5.68 -30.85 -5.57
C ILE A 175 4.93 -30.30 -4.37
N GLU A 176 5.19 -30.81 -3.17
CA GLU A 176 4.50 -30.36 -1.95
C GLU A 176 4.85 -28.91 -1.61
N TRP A 177 6.12 -28.54 -1.77
CA TRP A 177 6.54 -27.15 -1.61
C TRP A 177 5.91 -26.22 -2.65
N MET A 178 5.87 -26.63 -3.93
CA MET A 178 5.19 -25.88 -4.98
C MET A 178 3.70 -25.70 -4.67
N ARG A 179 3.03 -26.76 -4.24
CA ARG A 179 1.61 -26.76 -3.86
C ARG A 179 1.34 -25.78 -2.73
N GLU A 180 2.13 -25.79 -1.66
CA GLU A 180 1.96 -24.86 -0.55
C GLU A 180 2.21 -23.42 -1.00
N LYS A 181 3.21 -23.18 -1.86
CA LYS A 181 3.46 -21.83 -2.42
C LYS A 181 2.31 -21.31 -3.26
N LEU A 182 1.74 -22.12 -4.14
CA LEU A 182 0.55 -21.73 -4.92
C LEU A 182 -0.63 -21.39 -4.00
N ARG A 183 -0.90 -22.21 -2.98
CA ARG A 183 -1.95 -21.93 -1.98
C ARG A 183 -1.69 -20.64 -1.20
N GLN A 184 -0.44 -20.37 -0.83
CA GLN A 184 -0.06 -19.14 -0.14
C GLN A 184 -0.35 -17.91 -1.01
N TRP A 185 -0.02 -17.97 -2.30
CA TRP A 185 -0.30 -16.87 -3.24
C TRP A 185 -1.79 -16.71 -3.53
N GLU A 186 -2.54 -17.82 -3.60
CA GLU A 186 -4.00 -17.78 -3.74
C GLU A 186 -4.70 -17.14 -2.53
N ARG A 187 -4.29 -17.48 -1.30
CA ARG A 187 -4.73 -16.78 -0.09
C ARG A 187 -4.37 -15.29 -0.13
N SER A 188 -3.19 -14.96 -0.65
CA SER A 188 -2.75 -13.56 -0.78
C SER A 188 -3.63 -12.79 -1.76
N LEU A 189 -4.07 -13.41 -2.86
CA LEU A 189 -5.04 -12.81 -3.78
C LEU A 189 -6.38 -12.53 -3.11
N GLN A 190 -6.90 -13.46 -2.31
CA GLN A 190 -8.18 -13.28 -1.60
C GLN A 190 -8.13 -12.15 -0.56
N ASN A 191 -6.96 -11.86 0.00
CA ASN A 191 -6.76 -10.78 0.95
C ASN A 191 -6.65 -9.40 0.29
N LEU A 192 -6.41 -9.34 -1.02
CA LEU A 192 -6.39 -8.09 -1.77
C LEU A 192 -7.85 -7.69 -2.06
N MET A 193 -8.34 -6.67 -1.36
CA MET A 193 -9.68 -6.10 -1.50
C MET A 193 -9.81 -5.24 -2.80
N LEU A 194 -9.37 -5.78 -3.92
CA LEU A 194 -9.49 -5.18 -5.26
C LEU A 194 -10.65 -5.84 -6.03
N PRO A 195 -11.21 -5.18 -7.07
CA PRO A 195 -12.25 -5.78 -7.90
C PRO A 195 -11.80 -7.10 -8.52
N ASP A 196 -12.71 -8.06 -8.66
CA ASP A 196 -12.39 -9.35 -9.25
C ASP A 196 -11.95 -9.25 -10.71
N GLU A 197 -12.48 -8.28 -11.44
CA GLU A 197 -12.12 -7.96 -12.84
C GLU A 197 -10.78 -7.21 -12.97
N ASP A 198 -10.03 -7.04 -11.87
CA ASP A 198 -8.74 -6.35 -11.92
C ASP A 198 -7.74 -7.12 -12.82
N PRO A 199 -7.16 -6.47 -13.83
CA PRO A 199 -6.30 -7.14 -14.82
C PRO A 199 -5.03 -7.73 -14.22
N ILE A 200 -4.45 -7.12 -13.18
CA ILE A 200 -3.27 -7.65 -12.50
C ILE A 200 -3.65 -8.90 -11.70
N LEU A 201 -4.78 -8.87 -10.98
CA LEU A 201 -5.27 -10.06 -10.28
C LEU A 201 -5.60 -11.21 -11.23
N GLN A 202 -6.25 -10.91 -12.36
CA GLN A 202 -6.53 -11.90 -13.40
C GLN A 202 -5.24 -12.51 -13.96
N ARG A 203 -4.21 -11.69 -14.18
CA ARG A 203 -2.89 -12.17 -14.61
C ARG A 203 -2.29 -13.14 -13.61
N VAL A 204 -2.31 -12.79 -12.31
CA VAL A 204 -1.78 -13.68 -11.26
C VAL A 204 -2.60 -14.97 -11.18
N ARG A 205 -3.94 -14.90 -11.18
CA ARG A 205 -4.81 -16.09 -11.18
C ARG A 205 -4.52 -17.01 -12.35
N GLY A 206 -4.39 -16.46 -13.56
CA GLY A 206 -4.02 -17.21 -14.76
C GLY A 206 -2.66 -17.89 -14.63
N CYS A 207 -1.66 -17.21 -14.07
CA CYS A 207 -0.35 -17.81 -13.78
C CYS A 207 -0.43 -18.96 -12.78
N LEU A 208 -1.21 -18.80 -11.70
CA LEU A 208 -1.38 -19.84 -10.67
C LEU A 208 -2.13 -21.06 -11.21
N GLN A 209 -3.28 -20.85 -11.86
CA GLN A 209 -4.10 -21.90 -12.44
C GLN A 209 -3.36 -22.65 -13.56
N GLY A 210 -2.69 -21.88 -14.44
CA GLY A 210 -1.91 -22.43 -15.54
C GLY A 210 -0.77 -23.33 -15.07
N PHE A 211 -0.24 -23.12 -13.86
CA PHE A 211 0.78 -23.99 -13.28
C PHE A 211 0.20 -25.11 -12.40
N SER A 212 -0.86 -24.82 -11.62
CA SER A 212 -1.45 -25.76 -10.66
C SER A 212 -2.03 -27.01 -11.32
N GLN A 213 -2.60 -26.86 -12.53
CA GLN A 213 -3.16 -27.97 -13.32
C GLN A 213 -2.13 -29.06 -13.65
N HIS A 214 -0.83 -28.74 -13.66
CA HIS A 214 0.23 -29.70 -13.95
C HIS A 214 0.74 -30.46 -12.71
N LEU A 215 0.44 -29.98 -11.49
CA LEU A 215 0.95 -30.62 -10.26
C LEU A 215 0.55 -32.10 -10.10
N PRO A 216 -0.70 -32.52 -10.41
CA PRO A 216 -1.07 -33.93 -10.35
C PRO A 216 -0.23 -34.79 -11.31
N LEU A 217 0.05 -34.28 -12.51
CA LEU A 217 0.89 -34.97 -13.49
C LEU A 217 2.34 -35.08 -13.03
N PHE A 218 2.91 -34.03 -12.45
CA PHE A 218 4.26 -34.09 -11.90
C PHE A 218 4.35 -35.12 -10.77
N HIS A 219 3.34 -35.20 -9.91
CA HIS A 219 3.27 -36.23 -8.87
C HIS A 219 3.26 -37.64 -9.46
N THR A 220 2.47 -37.88 -10.50
CA THR A 220 2.44 -39.15 -11.20
C THR A 220 3.78 -39.50 -11.85
N LEU A 221 4.45 -38.52 -12.48
CA LEU A 221 5.70 -38.71 -13.22
C LEU A 221 6.94 -38.84 -12.32
N LEU A 222 6.92 -38.25 -11.13
CA LEU A 222 7.99 -38.36 -10.12
C LEU A 222 7.83 -39.58 -9.20
N ASP A 223 6.76 -40.35 -9.37
CA ASP A 223 6.54 -41.60 -8.63
C ASP A 223 7.67 -42.61 -8.95
N PRO A 224 8.37 -43.17 -7.93
CA PRO A 224 9.40 -44.19 -8.11
C PRO A 224 8.94 -45.43 -8.91
N ALA A 225 7.64 -45.70 -8.99
CA ALA A 225 7.08 -46.77 -9.83
C ALA A 225 7.29 -46.52 -11.34
N VAL A 226 7.45 -45.26 -11.76
CA VAL A 226 7.65 -44.86 -13.15
C VAL A 226 9.11 -45.09 -13.57
N LYS A 227 9.38 -46.33 -14.00
CA LYS A 227 10.64 -46.77 -14.62
C LYS A 227 10.87 -46.19 -16.02
N GLN A 228 12.10 -46.33 -16.52
CA GLN A 228 12.52 -45.89 -17.86
C GLN A 228 11.61 -46.39 -19.01
N LYS A 229 11.09 -47.63 -18.92
CA LYS A 229 10.13 -48.17 -19.91
C LYS A 229 8.87 -47.32 -20.03
N HIS A 230 8.34 -46.82 -18.91
CA HIS A 230 7.16 -45.97 -18.89
C HIS A 230 7.47 -44.60 -19.47
N TRP A 231 8.65 -44.04 -19.18
CA TRP A 231 9.10 -42.79 -19.79
C TRP A 231 9.23 -42.90 -21.31
N ALA A 232 9.78 -44.00 -21.83
CA ALA A 232 9.83 -44.24 -23.27
C ALA A 232 8.44 -44.29 -23.91
N ALA A 233 7.49 -44.99 -23.28
CA ALA A 233 6.10 -45.04 -23.73
C ALA A 233 5.39 -43.67 -23.62
N ILE A 234 5.62 -42.90 -22.56
CA ILE A 234 5.08 -41.53 -22.41
C ILE A 234 5.61 -40.62 -23.51
N PHE A 235 6.91 -40.65 -23.81
CA PHE A 235 7.49 -39.85 -24.88
C PHE A 235 6.96 -40.26 -26.27
N ALA A 236 6.70 -41.57 -26.48
CA ALA A 236 6.06 -42.06 -27.70
C ALA A 236 4.62 -41.53 -27.86
N VAL A 237 3.82 -41.54 -26.78
CA VAL A 237 2.47 -40.95 -26.76
C VAL A 237 2.51 -39.45 -27.04
N LEU A 238 3.49 -38.74 -26.50
CA LEU A 238 3.69 -37.31 -26.72
C LEU A 238 4.28 -36.97 -28.10
N GLY A 239 4.60 -37.96 -28.93
CA GLY A 239 5.19 -37.77 -30.26
C GLY A 239 6.59 -37.16 -30.24
N LYS A 240 7.36 -37.42 -29.18
CA LYS A 240 8.71 -36.86 -28.96
C LYS A 240 9.76 -37.97 -28.86
N ALA A 241 10.99 -37.65 -29.26
CA ALA A 241 12.12 -38.53 -29.03
C ALA A 241 12.36 -38.72 -27.53
N PHE A 242 12.68 -39.93 -27.10
CA PHE A 242 12.97 -40.22 -25.70
C PHE A 242 14.18 -39.42 -25.23
N VAL A 243 14.01 -38.73 -24.09
CA VAL A 243 15.06 -38.01 -23.38
C VAL A 243 15.14 -38.56 -21.96
N GLU A 244 16.34 -38.71 -21.41
CA GLU A 244 16.50 -39.21 -20.05
C GLU A 244 15.88 -38.23 -19.04
N PRO A 245 15.02 -38.70 -18.11
CA PRO A 245 14.34 -37.80 -17.15
C PRO A 245 15.26 -36.95 -16.28
N LYS A 246 16.53 -37.36 -16.12
CA LYS A 246 17.56 -36.63 -15.35
C LYS A 246 18.07 -35.39 -16.05
N THR A 247 18.02 -35.35 -17.38
CA THR A 247 18.47 -34.20 -18.17
C THR A 247 17.34 -33.23 -18.47
N LEU A 248 16.09 -33.64 -18.26
CA LEU A 248 14.91 -32.82 -18.52
C LEU A 248 14.77 -31.68 -17.51
N THR A 249 14.59 -30.48 -18.04
CA THR A 249 14.10 -29.34 -17.30
C THR A 249 12.57 -29.34 -17.25
N LEU A 250 12.01 -28.65 -16.26
CA LEU A 250 10.56 -28.56 -16.13
C LEU A 250 9.92 -27.83 -17.33
N ILE A 251 10.61 -26.86 -17.93
CA ILE A 251 10.12 -26.11 -19.11
C ILE A 251 10.04 -26.97 -20.36
N GLU A 252 10.98 -27.89 -20.58
CA GLU A 252 10.94 -28.83 -21.71
C GLU A 252 9.75 -29.78 -21.56
N LEU A 253 9.53 -30.28 -20.35
CA LEU A 253 8.38 -31.14 -20.05
C LEU A 253 7.06 -30.38 -20.27
N LEU A 254 6.95 -29.15 -19.78
CA LEU A 254 5.76 -28.29 -19.94
C LEU A 254 5.50 -27.85 -21.38
N SER A 255 6.49 -27.94 -22.26
CA SER A 255 6.35 -27.66 -23.70
C SER A 255 5.71 -28.82 -24.46
N CYS A 256 5.54 -29.97 -23.81
CA CYS A 256 4.81 -31.13 -24.34
C CYS A 256 3.31 -31.04 -24.00
N PRO A 257 2.43 -31.68 -24.77
CA PRO A 257 0.97 -31.67 -24.55
C PRO A 257 0.53 -32.57 -23.36
N LEU A 258 1.17 -32.41 -22.19
CA LEU A 258 0.97 -33.29 -21.03
C LEU A 258 -0.48 -33.35 -20.54
N LEU A 259 -1.18 -32.20 -20.58
CA LEU A 259 -2.58 -32.12 -20.12
C LEU A 259 -3.54 -32.80 -21.11
N GLN A 260 -3.25 -32.72 -22.41
CA GLN A 260 -4.07 -33.36 -23.44
C GLN A 260 -3.94 -34.88 -23.37
N GLU A 261 -2.73 -35.37 -23.09
CA GLU A 261 -2.41 -36.80 -23.01
C GLU A 261 -2.49 -37.37 -21.57
N GLN A 262 -3.09 -36.65 -20.62
CA GLN A 262 -3.11 -37.04 -19.20
C GLN A 262 -3.66 -38.46 -18.97
N GLU A 263 -4.75 -38.82 -19.64
CA GLU A 263 -5.35 -40.16 -19.51
C GLU A 263 -4.43 -41.26 -20.06
N ASN A 264 -3.76 -41.00 -21.17
CA ASN A 264 -2.85 -41.95 -21.79
C ASN A 264 -1.58 -42.13 -20.96
N ILE A 265 -1.05 -41.04 -20.38
CA ILE A 265 0.06 -41.09 -19.41
C ILE A 265 -0.33 -41.94 -18.19
N GLN A 266 -1.56 -41.80 -17.69
CA GLN A 266 -2.02 -42.58 -16.54
C GLN A 266 -2.19 -44.06 -16.88
N LYS A 267 -2.69 -44.40 -18.08
CA LYS A 267 -2.76 -45.79 -18.58
C LYS A 267 -1.38 -46.44 -18.73
N VAL A 268 -0.39 -45.70 -19.24
CA VAL A 268 1.00 -46.19 -19.36
C VAL A 268 1.60 -46.50 -17.98
N ARG A 269 1.29 -45.71 -16.95
CA ARG A 269 1.74 -45.99 -15.56
C ARG A 269 1.08 -47.24 -14.97
N GLU A 270 -0.18 -47.51 -15.30
CA GLU A 270 -0.91 -48.70 -14.83
C GLU A 270 -0.44 -50.02 -15.48
N ASP A 271 0.58 -49.97 -16.36
CA ASP A 271 1.15 -51.12 -17.08
C ASP A 271 0.07 -51.93 -17.84
N LYS A 272 -1.07 -51.29 -18.20
CA LYS A 272 -2.10 -51.90 -19.04
C LYS A 272 -1.55 -52.03 -20.45
N PRO A 273 -1.34 -53.25 -20.97
CA PRO A 273 -0.56 -53.49 -22.19
C PRO A 273 -1.27 -53.16 -23.51
N ASP A 274 -2.23 -52.24 -23.53
CA ASP A 274 -3.03 -51.93 -24.73
C ASP A 274 -2.61 -50.65 -25.47
N ILE A 275 -1.43 -50.08 -25.16
CA ILE A 275 -0.90 -48.91 -25.89
C ILE A 275 0.42 -49.29 -26.56
N VAL A 276 0.38 -50.32 -27.41
CA VAL A 276 1.38 -50.52 -28.47
C VAL A 276 0.66 -50.82 -29.78
N VAL A 277 -0.18 -49.90 -30.23
CA VAL A 277 -0.52 -49.78 -31.65
C VAL A 277 -0.66 -48.28 -31.92
N TYR A 278 -0.15 -47.80 -33.06
CA TYR A 278 -0.25 -46.43 -33.62
C TYR A 278 1.05 -45.64 -33.82
N ALA A 279 2.24 -46.20 -33.57
CA ALA A 279 3.50 -45.57 -34.03
C ALA A 279 4.23 -46.32 -35.17
N ALA A 280 3.64 -47.36 -35.75
CA ALA A 280 4.30 -48.19 -36.78
C ALA A 280 3.67 -48.13 -38.19
N SER A 281 2.75 -47.20 -38.47
CA SER A 281 2.04 -47.17 -39.78
C SER A 281 2.39 -45.99 -40.69
N SER A 282 3.45 -45.22 -40.42
CA SER A 282 3.82 -44.07 -41.28
C SER A 282 5.23 -44.13 -41.87
N GLN A 283 5.84 -45.32 -42.02
CA GLN A 283 7.12 -45.47 -42.72
C GLN A 283 7.15 -46.55 -43.82
N GLN A 284 6.00 -47.01 -44.32
CA GLN A 284 5.95 -47.91 -45.49
C GLN A 284 4.89 -47.47 -46.52
N HIS A 285 5.08 -46.27 -47.08
CA HIS A 285 4.58 -45.94 -48.41
C HIS A 285 5.41 -44.78 -48.97
N ASP A 286 6.63 -45.09 -49.38
CA ASP A 286 7.42 -44.33 -50.36
C ASP A 286 8.62 -45.20 -50.76
N MET A 287 8.33 -46.27 -51.50
CA MET A 287 9.22 -46.92 -52.46
C MET A 287 8.38 -47.90 -53.26
N GLU A 288 7.75 -47.40 -54.31
CA GLU A 288 7.75 -47.95 -55.68
C GLU A 288 7.08 -46.97 -56.64
#